data_AF-A0A379FN62-F1
#
_entry.id   AF-A0A379FN62-F1
#
_cell.length_a   1.000
_cell.length_b   1.000
_cell.length_c   1.000
_cell.angle_alpha   90.00
_cell.angle_beta   90.00
_cell.angle_gamma   90.00
#
_symmetry.space_group_name_H-M   'P 1'
#
loop_
_entity.id
_entity.type
_entity.pdbx_description
1 polymer ?
#
loop_
_entity_poly.entity_id
_entity_poly.type
_entity_poly.pdbx_seq_one_letter_code
_entity_poly.pdbx_strand_id
1 'polypeptide(L)' 'MREAVRRFLFAQLQAKPIKFLGVGEKTDALEPFHPERVASRILGMGDVISLIEEIEHKVDRDEAEKLAKKT' A
#
# COMPACT_ATOMS: atom_id res chain seq x y z
N MET A 1 5.46 -0.18 10.36
CA MET A 1 4.36 -0.57 9.46
C MET A 1 4.14 0.48 8.36
N ARG A 2 3.59 1.67 8.65
CA ARG A 2 3.27 2.73 7.65
C ARG A 2 4.38 3.05 6.65
N GLU A 3 5.62 3.11 7.11
CA GLU A 3 6.75 3.48 6.26
C GLU A 3 7.22 2.36 5.32
N ALA A 4 7.07 1.10 5.72
CA ALA A 4 7.33 -0.04 4.86
C ALA A 4 6.28 -0.14 3.73
N VAL A 5 5.01 0.12 4.05
CA VAL A 5 3.92 0.18 3.06
C VAL A 5 4.16 1.29 2.05
N ARG A 6 4.57 2.48 2.54
CA ARG A 6 4.91 3.62 1.67
C ARG A 6 6.07 3.31 0.73
N ARG A 7 7.13 2.64 1.21
CA ARG A 7 8.28 2.25 0.39
C ARG A 7 7.91 1.19 -0.65
N PHE A 8 7.05 0.23 -0.30
CA PHE A 8 6.52 -0.77 -1.23
C PHE A 8 5.71 -0.13 -2.36
N LEU A 9 4.71 0.71 -2.03
CA LEU A 9 3.87 1.41 -3.01
C LEU A 9 4.70 2.32 -3.93
N PHE A 10 5.67 3.02 -3.36
CA PHE A 10 6.53 3.92 -4.12
C PHE A 10 7.44 3.16 -5.10
N ALA A 11 7.98 2.00 -4.70
CA ALA A 11 8.77 1.16 -5.60
C ALA A 11 7.94 0.60 -6.77
N GLN A 12 6.68 0.20 -6.53
CA GLN A 12 5.78 -0.25 -7.58
C GLN A 12 5.49 0.85 -8.62
N LEU A 13 5.26 2.08 -8.15
CA LEU A 13 4.98 3.23 -9.03
C LEU A 13 6.19 3.69 -9.85
N GLN A 14 7.41 3.49 -9.37
CA GLN A 14 8.65 3.90 -10.05
C GLN A 14 9.15 2.93 -11.13
N ALA A 15 8.43 1.83 -11.39
CA ALA A 15 8.81 0.79 -12.38
C ALA A 15 10.19 0.13 -12.14
N LYS A 16 10.81 0.32 -10.97
CA LYS A 16 12.06 -0.34 -10.60
C LYS A 16 11.73 -1.64 -9.86
N PRO A 17 12.01 -2.82 -10.45
CA PRO A 17 11.60 -4.09 -9.87
C PRO A 17 12.44 -4.43 -8.63
N ILE A 18 11.75 -4.79 -7.53
CA ILE A 18 12.38 -5.40 -6.36
C ILE A 18 12.69 -6.85 -6.71
N LYS A 19 13.96 -7.26 -6.59
CA LYS A 19 14.40 -8.61 -6.96
C LYS A 19 14.36 -9.60 -5.78
N PHE A 20 14.69 -9.13 -4.58
CA PHE A 20 14.87 -9.96 -3.40
C PHE A 20 14.28 -9.31 -2.15
N LEU A 21 13.90 -10.14 -1.18
CA LEU A 21 13.37 -9.76 0.13
C LEU A 21 14.17 -10.43 1.24
N GLY A 22 14.53 -9.65 2.26
CA GLY A 22 15.09 -10.21 3.50
C GLY A 22 13.99 -10.80 4.38
N VAL A 23 14.09 -12.08 4.72
CA VAL A 23 13.13 -12.79 5.57
C VAL A 23 13.64 -13.05 7.00
N GLY A 24 14.87 -12.62 7.30
CA GLY A 24 15.51 -12.78 8.59
C GLY A 24 16.82 -12.00 8.69
N GLU A 25 17.54 -12.17 9.79
CA GLU A 25 18.77 -11.41 10.10
C GLU A 25 20.06 -12.11 9.66
N LYS A 26 19.97 -13.40 9.33
CA LYS A 26 21.13 -14.18 8.88
C LYS A 26 21.52 -13.82 7.44
N THR A 27 22.78 -14.04 7.10
CA THR A 27 23.34 -13.73 5.78
C THR A 27 22.71 -14.52 4.63
N ASP A 28 22.08 -15.66 4.94
CA ASP A 28 21.38 -16.53 4.01
C ASP A 28 19.87 -16.24 3.92
N ALA A 29 19.36 -15.29 4.69
CA ALA A 29 17.93 -15.00 4.79
C ALA A 29 17.43 -14.06 3.68
N LEU A 30 17.81 -14.33 2.43
CA LEU A 30 17.43 -13.57 1.24
C LEU A 30 16.63 -14.46 0.27
N GLU A 31 15.38 -14.09 0.00
CA GLU A 31 14.49 -14.85 -0.88
C GLU A 31 14.07 -14.05 -2.13
N PRO A 32 13.71 -14.70 -3.25
CA PRO A 32 13.07 -14.04 -4.38
C PRO A 32 11.84 -13.24 -3.95
N PHE A 33 11.69 -12.05 -4.51
CA PHE A 33 10.57 -11.17 -4.17
C PHE A 33 9.29 -11.61 -4.90
N HIS A 34 8.23 -11.83 -4.11
CA HIS A 34 6.89 -12.16 -4.60
C HIS A 34 5.90 -11.07 -4.18
N PRO A 35 5.53 -10.14 -5.08
CA PRO A 35 4.73 -8.96 -4.72
C PRO A 35 3.36 -9.31 -4.16
N GLU A 36 2.72 -10.37 -4.64
CA GLU A 36 1.40 -10.83 -4.18
C GLU A 36 1.45 -11.23 -2.70
N ARG A 37 2.48 -12.01 -2.32
CA ARG A 37 2.67 -12.46 -0.93
C ARG A 37 2.91 -11.30 0.02
N VAL A 38 3.68 -10.31 -0.42
CA VAL A 38 4.00 -9.11 0.36
C VAL A 38 2.78 -8.20 0.49
N ALA A 39 2.05 -7.96 -0.59
CA ALA A 39 0.81 -7.19 -0.58
C ALA A 39 -0.23 -7.82 0.35
N SER A 40 -0.46 -9.13 0.24
CA SER A 40 -1.39 -9.85 1.13
C SER A 40 -1.00 -9.76 2.61
N ARG A 41 0.30 -9.79 2.93
CA ARG A 41 0.79 -9.70 4.32
C ARG A 41 0.71 -8.28 4.88
N ILE A 42 0.85 -7.26 4.03
CA ILE A 42 0.74 -5.85 4.41
C ILE A 42 -0.71 -5.44 4.62
N LEU A 43 -1.60 -5.91 3.74
CA LEU A 43 -3.00 -5.49 3.69
C LEU A 43 -3.93 -6.37 4.52
N GLY A 44 -3.56 -7.61 4.84
CA GLY A 44 -4.48 -8.56 5.44
C GLY A 44 -5.79 -8.73 4.63
N MET A 45 -6.77 -9.48 5.15
CA MET A 45 -8.10 -9.53 4.53
C MET A 45 -8.96 -8.31 4.89
N GLY A 46 -8.68 -7.63 6.01
CA GLY A 46 -9.48 -6.52 6.53
C GLY A 46 -9.07 -5.13 6.04
N ASP A 47 -7.79 -4.92 5.69
CA ASP A 47 -7.32 -3.55 5.38
C ASP A 47 -7.62 -3.16 3.93
N VAL A 48 -7.85 -4.10 3.01
CA VAL A 48 -8.23 -3.75 1.62
C VAL A 48 -9.62 -3.12 1.56
N ILE A 49 -10.61 -3.76 2.20
CA ILE A 49 -11.99 -3.26 2.23
C ILE A 49 -12.03 -1.93 2.98
N SER A 50 -11.42 -1.86 4.17
CA SER A 50 -11.37 -0.63 4.96
C SER A 50 -10.65 0.52 4.24
N LEU A 51 -9.61 0.23 3.42
CA LEU A 51 -8.91 1.24 2.64
C LEU A 51 -9.76 1.77 1.48
N ILE A 52 -10.53 0.91 0.82
CA ILE A 52 -11.47 1.32 -0.22
C ILE A 52 -12.55 2.23 0.40
N GLU A 53 -13.14 1.82 1.53
CA GLU A 53 -14.12 2.61 2.26
C GLU A 53 -13.56 3.98 2.71
N GLU A 54 -12.31 4.03 3.19
CA GLU A 54 -11.66 5.29 3.58
C GLU A 54 -11.41 6.22 2.37
N ILE A 55 -11.03 5.64 1.22
CA ILE A 55 -10.82 6.40 -0.02
C ILE A 55 -12.15 6.96 -0.53
N GLU A 56 -13.20 6.13 -0.62
CA GLU A 56 -14.54 6.57 -1.03
C GLU A 56 -15.06 7.68 -0.12
N HIS A 57 -14.95 7.50 1.20
CA HIS A 57 -15.42 8.49 2.17
C HIS A 57 -14.63 9.82 2.10
N LYS A 58 -13.35 9.80 1.75
CA LYS A 58 -12.55 11.02 1.53
C LYS A 58 -12.91 11.72 0.23
N VAL A 59 -13.10 10.96 -0.84
CA VAL A 59 -13.50 11.50 -2.15
C VAL A 59 -14.88 12.16 -2.05
N ASP A 60 -15.86 11.51 -1.41
CA ASP A 60 -17.18 12.08 -1.17
C ASP A 60 -17.12 13.38 -0.36
N ARG A 61 -16.25 13.43 0.65
CA ARG A 61 -16.04 14.63 1.46
C ARG A 61 -15.46 15.79 0.65
N ASP A 62 -14.48 15.49 -0.18
CA ASP A 62 -13.84 16.47 -1.06
C ASP A 62 -14.82 16.99 -2.12
N GLU A 63 -15.71 16.14 -2.64
CA GLU A 63 -16.77 16.53 -3.57
C GLU A 63 -17.83 17.41 -2.88
N ALA A 64 -18.27 17.03 -1.67
CA ALA A 64 -19.20 17.82 -0.88
C ALA A 64 -18.65 19.22 -0.52
N GLU A 65 -17.36 19.32 -0.15
CA GLU A 65 -16.71 20.61 0.09
C GLU A 65 -16.59 21.47 -1.17
N LYS A 66 -16.34 20.86 -2.33
CA LYS A 66 -16.31 21.58 -3.62
C LYS A 66 -17.69 22.09 -4.01
N LEU A 67 -18.76 21.33 -3.73
CA LEU A 67 -20.13 21.75 -3.98
C LEU A 67 -20.53 22.91 -3.05
N ALA A 68 -20.18 22.81 -1.76
CA ALA A 68 -20.44 23.84 -0.76
C ALA A 68 -19.70 25.17 -1.02
N LYS A 69 -18.51 25.14 -1.64
CA LYS A 69 -17.76 26.34 -2.04
C LYS A 69 -18.26 26.99 -3.33
N LYS A 70 -19.10 26.29 -4.10
CA LYS A 70 -19.62 26.76 -5.39
C LYS A 70 -21.02 27.37 -5.29
N THR A 71 -21.62 27.33 -4.10
CA THR A 71 -22.91 27.94 -3.74
C THR A 71 -22.65 29.13 -2.82
#